data_AF-L0AES4-F1
#
_entry.id   AF-L0AES4-F1
#
_cell.length_a   1.000
_cell.length_b   1.000
_cell.length_c   1.000
_cell.angle_alpha   90.00
_cell.angle_beta   90.00
_cell.angle_gamma   90.00
#
_symmetry.space_group_name_H-M   'P 1'
#
loop_
_entity.id
_entity.type
_entity.pdbx_description
1 polymer ?
#
loop_
_entity_poly.entity_id
_entity_poly.type
_entity_poly.pdbx_seq_one_letter_code
_entity_poly.pdbx_strand_id
1 'polypeptide(L)'
;MSRRTIALIIGLLIVAVAVSTALMITYPSSYESPHSANSDSEMFTLELEDAFHLTGAVETDGEEFIEYEAVLTEDGERYEYYTTDDMVRETYREEPDGELYRMYRYADEKDAESYQQRIETTYESRTIVDEAQEGDEIRFLVIEEDPDEFHGTIDTTETMLLNGIRTLPTYERVASDDSASVYEPQEGWYNTSGELSKYRITDASGHVTVAPETYSVESADVSVQYMAVSTYLDYLWGTEEVQSIQTTIDVADDPTVTEPEWVDEIRDEQ
;
A
#
# COMPACT_ATOMS: atom_id res chain seq x y z
N MET A 1 -42.44 -51.30 13.20
CA MET A 1 -42.14 -50.53 11.98
C MET A 1 -42.20 -51.48 10.79
N SER A 2 -42.99 -51.19 9.75
CA SER A 2 -43.19 -52.15 8.63
C SER A 2 -41.95 -52.21 7.73
N ARG A 3 -41.64 -53.37 7.13
CA ARG A 3 -40.53 -53.53 6.17
C ARG A 3 -40.57 -52.49 5.03
N ARG A 4 -41.77 -52.03 4.67
CA ARG A 4 -42.02 -50.99 3.67
C ARG A 4 -41.61 -49.59 4.14
N THR A 5 -41.81 -49.28 5.42
CA THR A 5 -41.39 -48.01 6.03
C THR A 5 -39.86 -47.93 6.13
N ILE A 6 -39.20 -49.05 6.48
CA ILE A 6 -37.73 -49.13 6.54
C ILE A 6 -37.13 -48.96 5.13
N ALA A 7 -37.70 -49.61 4.11
CA ALA A 7 -37.25 -49.45 2.73
C ALA A 7 -37.43 -48.02 2.19
N LEU A 8 -38.52 -47.34 2.55
CA LEU A 8 -38.74 -45.93 2.19
C LEU A 8 -37.73 -44.99 2.86
N ILE A 9 -37.43 -45.19 4.14
CA ILE A 9 -36.43 -44.38 4.86
C ILE A 9 -35.03 -44.60 4.29
N ILE A 10 -34.66 -45.85 4.00
CA ILE A 10 -33.37 -46.17 3.38
C ILE A 10 -33.28 -45.56 1.97
N GLY A 11 -34.35 -45.65 1.17
CA GLY A 11 -34.40 -45.02 -0.15
C GLY A 11 -34.23 -43.50 -0.07
N LEU A 12 -34.90 -42.85 0.89
CA LEU A 12 -34.77 -41.41 1.11
C LEU A 12 -33.35 -41.02 1.56
N LEU A 13 -32.73 -41.80 2.45
CA LEU A 13 -31.35 -41.59 2.88
C LEU A 13 -30.36 -41.76 1.73
N ILE A 14 -30.54 -42.77 0.88
CA ILE A 14 -29.69 -42.97 -0.30
C ILE A 14 -29.82 -41.81 -1.27
N VAL A 15 -31.04 -41.31 -1.51
CA VAL A 15 -31.26 -40.14 -2.36
C VAL A 15 -30.66 -38.88 -1.72
N ALA A 16 -30.82 -38.68 -0.41
CA ALA A 16 -30.23 -37.54 0.29
C ALA A 16 -28.70 -37.57 0.24
N VAL A 17 -28.08 -38.73 0.44
CA VAL A 17 -26.63 -38.93 0.32
C VAL A 17 -26.17 -38.75 -1.13
N ALA A 18 -26.93 -39.25 -2.10
CA ALA A 18 -26.60 -39.07 -3.52
C ALA A 18 -26.71 -37.60 -3.94
N VAL A 19 -27.71 -36.88 -3.45
CA VAL A 19 -27.87 -35.43 -3.70
C VAL A 19 -26.79 -34.65 -2.97
N SER A 20 -26.44 -34.98 -1.71
CA SER A 20 -25.35 -34.30 -1.00
C SER A 20 -23.98 -34.58 -1.61
N THR A 21 -23.75 -35.81 -2.09
CA THR A 21 -22.52 -36.20 -2.79
C THR A 21 -22.46 -35.57 -4.18
N ALA A 22 -23.58 -35.53 -4.91
CA ALA A 22 -23.67 -34.83 -6.19
C ALA A 22 -23.43 -33.33 -5.99
N LEU A 23 -24.02 -32.72 -4.96
CA LEU A 23 -23.74 -31.33 -4.59
C LEU A 23 -22.27 -31.14 -4.22
N MET A 24 -21.61 -32.06 -3.49
CA MET A 24 -20.15 -31.98 -3.24
C MET A 24 -19.28 -32.16 -4.49
N ILE A 25 -19.79 -32.84 -5.53
CA ILE A 25 -19.08 -33.06 -6.81
C ILE A 25 -19.32 -31.88 -7.77
N THR A 26 -20.50 -31.27 -7.77
CA THR A 26 -20.85 -30.14 -8.65
C THR A 26 -20.61 -28.77 -8.00
N TYR A 27 -20.60 -28.67 -6.67
CA TYR A 27 -20.01 -27.52 -5.98
C TYR A 27 -18.52 -27.79 -5.83
N PRO A 28 -17.68 -27.02 -6.52
CA PRO A 28 -16.24 -27.16 -6.37
C PRO A 28 -15.88 -26.75 -4.93
N SER A 29 -15.67 -27.75 -4.07
CA SER A 29 -14.82 -27.59 -2.89
C SER A 29 -13.34 -27.43 -3.29
N SER A 30 -13.05 -27.65 -4.57
CA SER A 30 -11.77 -27.44 -5.23
C SER A 30 -11.78 -26.11 -5.97
N TYR A 31 -11.14 -25.12 -5.35
CA TYR A 31 -10.56 -23.93 -6.00
C TYR A 31 -10.09 -24.31 -7.41
N GLU A 32 -10.87 -23.99 -8.46
CA GLU A 32 -10.44 -24.21 -9.83
C GLU A 32 -9.32 -23.22 -10.10
N SER A 33 -8.10 -23.65 -9.77
CA SER A 33 -6.84 -22.92 -9.81
C SER A 33 -6.88 -21.65 -8.96
N PRO A 34 -6.45 -21.67 -7.68
CA PRO A 34 -6.08 -20.41 -7.05
C PRO A 34 -5.10 -19.72 -8.00
N HIS A 35 -5.32 -18.45 -8.34
CA HIS A 35 -4.40 -17.72 -9.23
C HIS A 35 -2.96 -17.69 -8.67
N SER A 36 -2.79 -18.11 -7.40
CA SER A 36 -1.54 -18.36 -6.68
C SER A 36 -0.55 -19.36 -7.31
N ALA A 37 -0.76 -19.84 -8.54
CA ALA A 37 0.22 -20.72 -9.21
C ALA A 37 1.29 -19.96 -10.00
N ASN A 38 1.08 -18.66 -10.32
CA ASN A 38 2.12 -17.81 -10.90
C ASN A 38 2.34 -16.60 -9.98
N SER A 39 3.50 -16.60 -9.30
CA SER A 39 3.95 -15.55 -8.40
C SER A 39 4.53 -14.37 -9.17
N ASP A 40 3.73 -13.76 -10.04
CA ASP A 40 4.18 -12.59 -10.80
C ASP A 40 4.11 -11.31 -9.94
N SER A 41 3.47 -11.30 -8.77
CA SER A 41 3.42 -10.08 -7.94
C SER A 41 4.76 -9.69 -7.32
N GLU A 42 5.78 -10.56 -7.29
CA GLU A 42 7.16 -10.15 -6.95
C GLU A 42 7.84 -9.37 -8.09
N MET A 43 7.20 -9.20 -9.26
CA MET A 43 7.83 -8.60 -10.44
C MET A 43 8.02 -7.08 -10.34
N PHE A 44 7.10 -6.36 -9.69
CA PHE A 44 7.05 -4.89 -9.81
C PHE A 44 8.07 -4.21 -8.93
N THR A 45 9.22 -3.78 -9.43
CA THR A 45 10.20 -3.04 -8.63
C THR A 45 9.95 -1.54 -8.70
N LEU A 46 10.58 -0.78 -7.81
CA LEU A 46 10.76 0.64 -7.99
C LEU A 46 12.27 0.86 -8.12
N GLU A 47 12.73 1.15 -9.33
CA GLU A 47 14.11 1.55 -9.58
C GLU A 47 14.08 3.05 -9.90
N LEU A 48 14.35 3.86 -8.87
CA LEU A 48 14.45 5.31 -9.02
C LEU A 48 15.84 5.68 -9.52
N GLU A 49 15.88 6.58 -10.50
CA GLU A 49 17.13 7.13 -11.04
C GLU A 49 17.78 8.13 -10.06
N ASP A 50 18.96 8.64 -10.40
CA ASP A 50 19.66 9.66 -9.59
C ASP A 50 18.84 10.97 -9.47
N ALA A 51 17.87 11.19 -10.36
CA ALA A 51 16.88 12.25 -10.29
C ALA A 51 15.50 11.68 -10.62
N PHE A 52 14.50 11.95 -9.78
CA PHE A 52 13.14 11.44 -9.96
C PHE A 52 12.10 12.33 -9.28
N HIS A 53 10.86 12.22 -9.74
CA HIS A 53 9.67 12.70 -9.02
C HIS A 53 8.69 11.54 -8.90
N LEU A 54 8.51 11.05 -7.67
CA LEU A 54 7.58 9.97 -7.33
C LEU A 54 6.40 10.57 -6.57
N THR A 55 5.19 10.29 -7.02
CA THR A 55 3.98 10.46 -6.23
C THR A 55 3.30 9.12 -6.03
N GLY A 56 2.62 8.95 -4.91
CA GLY A 56 1.83 7.76 -4.68
C GLY A 56 0.84 7.92 -3.54
N ALA A 57 -0.21 7.12 -3.60
CA ALA A 57 -1.19 7.04 -2.53
C ALA A 57 -1.72 5.62 -2.36
N VAL A 58 -2.04 5.25 -1.12
CA VAL A 58 -2.76 4.03 -0.78
C VAL A 58 -3.97 4.42 0.06
N GLU A 59 -5.15 4.04 -0.40
CA GLU A 59 -6.41 4.27 0.29
C GLU A 59 -7.08 2.92 0.60
N THR A 60 -7.51 2.72 1.85
CA THR A 60 -8.31 1.56 2.26
C THR A 60 -9.70 2.01 2.69
N ASP A 61 -10.72 1.43 2.09
CA ASP A 61 -12.15 1.69 2.37
C ASP A 61 -12.60 3.16 2.26
N GLY A 62 -11.84 3.99 1.55
CA GLY A 62 -12.12 5.42 1.44
C GLY A 62 -11.85 6.20 2.73
N GLU A 63 -11.19 5.58 3.72
CA GLU A 63 -10.99 6.14 5.06
C GLU A 63 -9.51 6.17 5.45
N GLU A 64 -8.79 5.05 5.38
CA GLU A 64 -7.38 5.01 5.75
C GLU A 64 -6.52 5.44 4.56
N PHE A 65 -5.73 6.49 4.76
CA PHE A 65 -5.04 7.14 3.66
C PHE A 65 -3.56 7.34 3.94
N ILE A 66 -2.75 6.98 2.96
CA ILE A 66 -1.33 7.31 2.91
C ILE A 66 -1.09 8.04 1.61
N GLU A 67 -0.52 9.23 1.68
CA GLU A 67 -0.08 10.03 0.54
C GLU A 67 1.43 10.26 0.65
N TYR A 68 2.11 10.20 -0.49
CA TYR A 68 3.55 10.38 -0.56
C TYR A 68 3.94 11.12 -1.82
N GLU A 69 4.87 12.04 -1.66
CA GLU A 69 5.60 12.67 -2.75
C GLU A 69 7.08 12.70 -2.38
N ALA A 70 7.93 12.35 -3.34
CA ALA A 70 9.37 12.52 -3.22
C ALA A 70 9.96 13.01 -4.52
N VAL A 71 10.82 14.02 -4.39
CA VAL A 71 11.49 14.67 -5.50
C VAL A 71 12.97 14.75 -5.19
N LEU A 72 13.81 14.31 -6.12
CA LEU A 72 15.26 14.46 -6.09
C LEU A 72 15.72 15.01 -7.44
N THR A 73 16.44 16.13 -7.45
CA THR A 73 16.98 16.73 -8.68
C THR A 73 18.41 16.27 -8.95
N GLU A 74 18.89 16.45 -10.19
CA GLU A 74 20.29 16.13 -10.55
C GLU A 74 21.32 16.96 -9.74
N ASP A 75 20.94 18.17 -9.33
CA ASP A 75 21.76 19.06 -8.51
C ASP A 75 21.73 18.66 -7.02
N GLY A 76 20.85 17.72 -6.65
CA GLY A 76 20.73 17.16 -5.31
C GLY A 76 19.79 17.91 -4.37
N GLU A 77 18.98 18.83 -4.90
CA GLU A 77 17.82 19.37 -4.19
C GLU A 77 16.83 18.24 -3.94
N ARG A 78 16.22 18.23 -2.75
CA ARG A 78 15.29 17.17 -2.35
C ARG A 78 14.09 17.72 -1.61
N TYR A 79 12.94 17.16 -1.93
CA TYR A 79 11.70 17.35 -1.20
C TYR A 79 11.03 16.00 -0.94
N GLU A 80 10.48 15.83 0.26
CA GLU A 80 9.61 14.71 0.58
C GLU A 80 8.40 15.21 1.36
N TYR A 81 7.23 14.72 0.96
CA TYR A 81 5.98 14.85 1.66
C TYR A 81 5.43 13.46 1.96
N TYR A 82 4.96 13.28 3.19
CA TYR A 82 4.34 12.06 3.64
C TYR A 82 3.19 12.42 4.57
N THR A 83 2.00 11.89 4.31
CA THR A 83 0.86 12.08 5.21
C THR A 83 0.13 10.77 5.46
N THR A 84 -0.36 10.66 6.68
CA THR A 84 -1.33 9.66 7.14
C THR A 84 -2.44 10.37 7.90
N ASP A 85 -3.46 9.64 8.34
CA ASP A 85 -4.55 10.20 9.14
C ASP A 85 -4.08 10.93 10.42
N ASP A 86 -2.99 10.48 11.04
CA ASP A 86 -2.52 11.02 12.33
C ASP A 86 -1.35 12.01 12.21
N MET A 87 -0.73 12.14 11.03
CA MET A 87 0.56 12.82 10.89
C MET A 87 0.85 13.31 9.48
N VAL A 88 1.36 14.54 9.38
CA VAL A 88 2.01 15.08 8.19
C VAL A 88 3.49 15.24 8.46
N ARG A 89 4.32 14.90 7.47
CA ARG A 89 5.75 15.15 7.48
C ARG A 89 6.20 15.73 6.14
N GLU A 90 6.89 16.85 6.23
CA GLU A 90 7.63 17.42 5.11
C GLU A 90 9.12 17.42 5.42
N THR A 91 9.94 17.27 4.38
CA THR A 91 11.39 17.31 4.48
C THR A 91 11.94 18.01 3.26
N TYR A 92 12.86 18.95 3.47
CA TYR A 92 13.47 19.74 2.42
C TYR A 92 14.98 19.86 2.63
N ARG A 93 15.73 19.76 1.53
CA ARG A 93 17.17 20.00 1.48
C ARG A 93 17.52 20.67 0.15
N GLU A 94 18.23 21.78 0.23
CA GLU A 94 18.66 22.55 -0.96
C GLU A 94 19.89 21.91 -1.64
N GLU A 95 20.89 21.46 -0.88
CA GLU A 95 22.12 20.88 -1.44
C GLU A 95 22.45 19.54 -0.75
N PRO A 96 23.10 18.57 -1.42
CA PRO A 96 23.39 17.23 -0.85
C PRO A 96 24.01 17.22 0.55
N ASP A 97 24.97 18.11 0.78
CA ASP A 97 25.74 18.24 2.02
C ASP A 97 25.21 19.38 2.93
N GLY A 98 24.03 19.92 2.62
CA GLY A 98 23.38 21.00 3.37
C GLY A 98 22.56 20.53 4.57
N GLU A 99 22.04 21.50 5.32
CA GLU A 99 21.09 21.26 6.42
C GLU A 99 19.84 20.56 5.89
N LEU A 100 19.30 19.63 6.69
CA LEU A 100 18.02 19.02 6.40
C LEU A 100 16.94 19.66 7.26
N TYR A 101 16.00 20.32 6.60
CA TYR A 101 14.84 20.94 7.23
C TYR A 101 13.69 19.96 7.26
N ARG A 102 12.95 19.90 8.37
CA ARG A 102 11.77 19.04 8.50
C ARG A 102 10.65 19.79 9.18
N MET A 103 9.43 19.53 8.71
CA MET A 103 8.20 19.94 9.36
C MET A 103 7.39 18.70 9.71
N TYR A 104 6.85 18.67 10.92
CA TYR A 104 5.93 17.64 11.37
C TYR A 104 4.64 18.28 11.87
N ARG A 105 3.49 17.71 11.51
CA ARG A 105 2.22 17.96 12.19
C ARG A 105 1.68 16.66 12.75
N TYR A 106 1.20 16.71 14.00
CA TYR A 106 0.58 15.59 14.68
C TYR A 106 -0.84 15.95 15.11
N ALA A 107 -1.80 15.09 14.78
CA ALA A 107 -3.18 15.24 15.23
C ALA A 107 -3.37 14.81 16.71
N ASP A 108 -2.57 13.86 17.19
CA ASP A 108 -2.62 13.39 18.59
C ASP A 108 -1.49 13.99 19.44
N GLU A 109 -1.88 14.54 20.60
CA GLU A 109 -0.97 15.20 21.55
C GLU A 109 0.08 14.23 22.12
N LYS A 110 -0.26 12.95 22.33
CA LYS A 110 0.71 11.99 22.88
C LYS A 110 1.75 11.59 21.87
N ASP A 111 1.39 11.54 20.59
CA ASP A 111 2.33 11.26 19.52
C ASP A 111 3.29 12.44 19.34
N ALA A 112 2.78 13.66 19.43
CA ALA A 112 3.60 14.88 19.47
C ALA A 112 4.58 14.88 20.67
N GLU A 113 4.09 14.63 21.89
CA GLU A 113 4.93 14.53 23.10
C GLU A 113 5.99 13.42 22.99
N SER A 114 5.60 12.27 22.42
CA SER A 114 6.50 11.13 22.21
C SER A 114 7.58 11.47 21.19
N TYR A 115 7.24 12.22 20.13
CA TYR A 115 8.18 12.67 19.13
C TYR A 115 9.18 13.69 19.71
N GLN A 116 8.69 14.70 20.43
CA GLN A 116 9.51 15.68 21.13
C GLN A 116 10.51 14.99 22.07
N GLN A 117 10.03 14.07 22.91
CA GLN A 117 10.89 13.30 23.80
C GLN A 117 11.97 12.50 23.04
N ARG A 118 11.65 11.93 21.87
CA ARG A 118 12.63 11.20 21.05
C ARG A 118 13.71 12.13 20.50
N ILE A 119 13.36 13.34 20.06
CA ILE A 119 14.36 14.34 19.66
C ILE A 119 15.29 14.64 20.84
N GLU A 120 14.73 14.98 22.00
CA GLU A 120 15.50 15.40 23.17
C GLU A 120 16.41 14.31 23.76
N THR A 121 16.04 13.03 23.60
CA THR A 121 16.70 11.91 24.29
C THR A 121 17.52 11.00 23.38
N THR A 122 17.16 10.94 22.09
CA THR A 122 17.67 9.92 21.16
C THR A 122 18.41 10.53 19.97
N TYR A 123 17.95 11.67 19.45
CA TYR A 123 18.49 12.26 18.22
C TYR A 123 19.39 13.45 18.51
N GLU A 124 20.68 13.19 18.75
CA GLU A 124 21.67 14.23 19.08
C GLU A 124 21.90 15.23 17.94
N SER A 125 21.61 14.86 16.69
CA SER A 125 21.78 15.70 15.49
C SER A 125 20.55 16.55 15.14
N ARG A 126 19.45 16.45 15.90
CA ARG A 126 18.19 17.12 15.60
C ARG A 126 17.84 18.15 16.64
N THR A 127 17.40 19.32 16.18
CA THR A 127 16.96 20.43 17.03
C THR A 127 15.59 20.89 16.60
N ILE A 128 14.64 20.94 17.55
CA ILE A 128 13.36 21.64 17.35
C ILE A 128 13.64 23.13 17.46
N VAL A 129 13.35 23.88 16.40
CA VAL A 129 13.50 25.34 16.36
C VAL A 129 12.21 26.05 16.75
N ASP A 130 11.07 25.55 16.25
CA ASP A 130 9.73 26.04 16.55
C ASP A 130 8.79 24.91 16.97
N GLU A 131 7.87 25.24 17.87
CA GLU A 131 6.74 24.40 18.27
C GLU A 131 5.49 25.28 18.35
N ALA A 132 4.48 24.95 17.55
CA ALA A 132 3.25 25.72 17.48
C ALA A 132 2.02 24.81 17.49
N GLN A 133 0.98 25.22 18.22
CA GLN A 133 -0.35 24.60 18.12
C GLN A 133 -1.12 25.26 16.98
N GLU A 134 -1.45 24.48 15.93
CA GLU A 134 -2.23 24.91 14.78
C GLU A 134 -3.63 24.26 14.82
N GLY A 135 -4.56 24.90 15.52
CA GLY A 135 -5.89 24.31 15.74
C GLY A 135 -5.81 23.11 16.68
N ASP A 136 -6.23 21.93 16.21
CA ASP A 136 -6.17 20.68 16.97
C ASP A 136 -4.83 19.93 16.76
N GLU A 137 -3.94 20.43 15.89
CA GLU A 137 -2.66 19.80 15.58
C GLU A 137 -1.48 20.50 16.26
N ILE A 138 -0.42 19.74 16.54
CA ILE A 138 0.86 20.27 17.01
C ILE A 138 1.86 20.21 15.86
N ARG A 139 2.46 21.36 15.54
CA ARG A 139 3.48 21.55 14.52
C ARG A 139 4.86 21.66 15.16
N PHE A 140 5.83 20.94 14.62
CA PHE A 140 7.25 21.10 14.93
C PHE A 140 8.04 21.46 13.68
N LEU A 141 8.90 22.46 13.80
CA LEU A 141 9.94 22.74 12.82
C LEU A 141 11.29 22.25 13.35
N VAL A 142 12.02 21.49 12.55
CA VAL A 142 13.22 20.77 12.99
C VAL A 142 14.35 20.97 11.98
N ILE A 143 15.56 21.21 12.48
CA ILE A 143 16.81 21.19 11.72
C ILE A 143 17.60 19.94 12.10
N GLU A 144 18.23 19.31 11.10
CA GLU A 144 19.20 18.24 11.27
C GLU A 144 20.53 18.63 10.60
N GLU A 145 21.57 18.87 11.41
CA GLU A 145 22.86 19.46 11.00
C GLU A 145 23.85 18.44 10.40
N ASP A 146 23.81 17.19 10.87
CA ASP A 146 24.61 16.07 10.37
C ASP A 146 23.69 14.90 10.01
N PRO A 147 22.87 15.05 8.95
CA PRO A 147 21.99 13.96 8.54
C PRO A 147 22.83 12.80 8.04
N ASP A 148 22.79 11.65 8.73
CA ASP A 148 23.28 10.39 8.17
C ASP A 148 22.67 10.16 6.78
N GLU A 149 23.41 9.50 5.88
CA GLU A 149 23.05 9.17 4.50
C GLU A 149 21.54 8.81 4.41
N PHE A 150 20.74 9.75 3.92
CA PHE A 150 19.29 9.78 4.14
C PHE A 150 18.58 8.84 3.15
N HIS A 151 18.60 7.53 3.48
CA HIS A 151 17.91 6.46 2.74
C HIS A 151 16.63 5.96 3.45
N GLY A 152 16.54 6.10 4.77
CA GLY A 152 15.57 5.33 5.57
C GLY A 152 14.08 5.59 5.37
N THR A 153 13.66 6.75 4.83
CA THR A 153 12.21 6.96 4.54
C THR A 153 11.83 6.46 3.16
N ILE A 154 12.60 6.83 2.14
CA ILE A 154 12.32 6.42 0.76
C ILE A 154 12.16 4.90 0.70
N ASP A 155 13.14 4.13 1.19
CA ASP A 155 13.10 2.67 1.16
C ASP A 155 11.86 2.07 1.86
N THR A 156 11.39 2.72 2.93
CA THR A 156 10.21 2.26 3.68
C THR A 156 8.93 2.55 2.90
N THR A 157 8.80 3.75 2.32
CA THR A 157 7.60 4.17 1.60
C THR A 157 7.49 3.50 0.24
N GLU A 158 8.59 3.31 -0.48
CA GLU A 158 8.62 2.50 -1.71
C GLU A 158 8.09 1.08 -1.45
N THR A 159 8.56 0.46 -0.36
CA THR A 159 8.08 -0.85 0.06
C THR A 159 6.58 -0.83 0.32
N MET A 160 6.04 0.22 0.94
CA MET A 160 4.61 0.36 1.23
C MET A 160 3.78 0.53 -0.05
N LEU A 161 4.17 1.42 -0.96
CA LEU A 161 3.49 1.65 -2.24
C LEU A 161 3.48 0.36 -3.09
N LEU A 162 4.64 -0.30 -3.21
CA LEU A 162 4.74 -1.58 -3.91
C LEU A 162 3.90 -2.65 -3.22
N ASN A 163 3.85 -2.71 -1.88
CA ASN A 163 2.99 -3.65 -1.19
C ASN A 163 1.51 -3.45 -1.52
N GLY A 164 1.06 -2.20 -1.74
CA GLY A 164 -0.31 -1.89 -2.17
C GLY A 164 -0.70 -2.63 -3.45
N ILE A 165 0.20 -2.66 -4.44
CA ILE A 165 -0.05 -3.37 -5.71
C ILE A 165 0.34 -4.85 -5.70
N ARG A 166 1.32 -5.28 -4.89
CA ARG A 166 1.87 -6.66 -4.92
C ARG A 166 1.14 -7.67 -4.03
N THR A 167 0.45 -7.22 -2.99
CA THR A 167 -0.01 -8.11 -1.91
C THR A 167 -1.28 -8.89 -2.25
N LEU A 168 -2.21 -8.25 -2.96
CA LEU A 168 -3.55 -8.80 -3.17
C LEU A 168 -3.73 -9.43 -4.57
N PRO A 169 -3.77 -8.67 -5.67
CA PRO A 169 -4.03 -9.25 -6.97
C PRO A 169 -2.79 -9.94 -7.57
N THR A 170 -3.05 -10.96 -8.38
CA THR A 170 -2.14 -11.36 -9.45
C THR A 170 -2.45 -10.54 -10.70
N TYR A 171 -1.50 -10.42 -11.61
CA TYR A 171 -1.65 -9.60 -12.81
C TYR A 171 -1.58 -10.42 -14.10
N GLU A 172 -2.29 -9.98 -15.12
CA GLU A 172 -2.14 -10.45 -16.50
C GLU A 172 -1.54 -9.33 -17.35
N ARG A 173 -0.54 -9.65 -18.16
CA ARG A 173 0.00 -8.69 -19.13
C ARG A 173 -0.97 -8.54 -20.30
N VAL A 174 -1.50 -7.34 -20.48
CA VAL A 174 -2.49 -7.04 -21.53
C VAL A 174 -1.88 -6.29 -22.72
N ALA A 175 -0.78 -5.56 -22.51
CA ALA A 175 -0.03 -4.89 -23.57
C ALA A 175 1.47 -4.92 -23.30
N SER A 176 2.27 -4.84 -24.37
CA SER A 176 3.73 -4.79 -24.30
C SER A 176 4.28 -4.27 -25.62
N ASP A 177 5.19 -3.30 -25.52
CA ASP A 177 6.00 -2.79 -26.62
C ASP A 177 7.44 -2.54 -26.16
N ASP A 178 8.25 -1.89 -27.00
CA ASP A 178 9.66 -1.63 -26.72
C ASP A 178 9.87 -0.58 -25.60
N SER A 179 8.84 0.20 -25.25
CA SER A 179 8.88 1.23 -24.21
C SER A 179 8.27 0.78 -22.89
N ALA A 180 7.17 0.04 -22.91
CA ALA A 180 6.44 -0.31 -21.69
C ALA A 180 5.73 -1.66 -21.78
N SER A 181 5.46 -2.26 -20.62
CA SER A 181 4.55 -3.39 -20.44
C SER A 181 3.42 -3.01 -19.49
N VAL A 182 2.19 -3.37 -19.85
CA VAL A 182 0.98 -3.01 -19.09
C VAL A 182 0.32 -4.26 -18.54
N TYR A 183 -0.02 -4.21 -17.26
CA TYR A 183 -0.55 -5.31 -16.47
C TYR A 183 -1.90 -4.94 -15.84
N GLU A 184 -2.87 -5.84 -15.89
CA GLU A 184 -4.19 -5.66 -15.26
C GLU A 184 -4.38 -6.63 -14.08
N PRO A 185 -4.91 -6.14 -12.94
CA PRO A 185 -5.19 -6.99 -11.77
C PRO A 185 -6.30 -7.99 -12.09
N GLN A 186 -6.18 -9.21 -11.56
CA GLN A 186 -7.12 -10.29 -11.82
C GLN A 186 -8.10 -10.47 -10.66
N GLU A 187 -9.36 -10.74 -11.00
CA GLU A 187 -10.36 -11.18 -10.03
C GLU A 187 -10.20 -12.68 -9.76
N GLY A 188 -10.57 -13.14 -8.55
CA GLY A 188 -10.61 -14.57 -8.28
C GLY A 188 -10.32 -14.95 -6.83
N TRP A 189 -10.01 -16.23 -6.65
CA TRP A 189 -9.72 -16.82 -5.36
C TRP A 189 -8.22 -16.87 -5.10
N TYR A 190 -7.83 -16.39 -3.92
CA TYR A 190 -6.45 -16.30 -3.49
C TYR A 190 -6.25 -17.02 -2.16
N ASN A 191 -5.05 -17.58 -2.00
CA ASN A 191 -4.63 -18.32 -0.83
C ASN A 191 -3.17 -17.94 -0.58
N THR A 192 -2.91 -17.19 0.49
CA THR A 192 -1.57 -16.74 0.87
C THR A 192 -1.19 -17.32 2.23
N SER A 193 0.11 -17.41 2.49
CA SER A 193 0.66 -17.85 3.77
C SER A 193 0.65 -16.75 4.85
N GLY A 194 0.13 -15.55 4.56
CA GLY A 194 0.03 -14.41 5.48
C GLY A 194 -1.22 -14.39 6.37
N GLU A 195 -1.51 -13.24 6.98
CA GLU A 195 -2.66 -13.04 7.88
C GLU A 195 -4.01 -13.31 7.18
N LEU A 196 -4.13 -12.93 5.91
CA LEU A 196 -5.26 -13.25 5.05
C LEU A 196 -5.11 -14.66 4.46
N SER A 197 -5.28 -15.70 5.27
CA SER A 197 -5.05 -17.08 4.81
C SER A 197 -5.82 -17.43 3.52
N LYS A 198 -7.02 -16.86 3.32
CA LYS A 198 -7.78 -16.94 2.06
C LYS A 198 -8.65 -15.71 1.86
N TYR A 199 -8.74 -15.26 0.63
CA TYR A 199 -9.61 -14.16 0.26
C TYR A 199 -10.10 -14.33 -1.18
N ARG A 200 -11.15 -13.58 -1.52
CA ARG A 200 -11.65 -13.48 -2.89
C ARG A 200 -11.66 -12.03 -3.32
N ILE A 201 -11.03 -11.73 -4.45
CA ILE A 201 -11.19 -10.45 -5.15
C ILE A 201 -12.44 -10.57 -6.03
N THR A 202 -13.39 -9.65 -5.86
CA THR A 202 -14.69 -9.65 -6.55
C THR A 202 -14.85 -8.53 -7.56
N ASP A 203 -14.01 -7.51 -7.45
CA ASP A 203 -13.93 -6.39 -8.38
C ASP A 203 -12.46 -5.97 -8.42
N ALA A 204 -11.87 -5.94 -9.61
CA ALA A 204 -10.50 -5.50 -9.82
C ALA A 204 -10.46 -4.63 -11.06
N SER A 205 -9.82 -3.47 -10.95
CA SER A 205 -9.72 -2.54 -12.06
C SER A 205 -8.42 -1.75 -12.03
N GLY A 206 -8.11 -1.13 -13.15
CA GLY A 206 -6.90 -0.34 -13.30
C GLY A 206 -5.75 -1.10 -13.95
N HIS A 207 -4.55 -0.53 -13.88
CA HIS A 207 -3.37 -1.06 -14.55
C HIS A 207 -2.08 -0.66 -13.85
N VAL A 208 -1.03 -1.45 -14.08
CA VAL A 208 0.35 -1.13 -13.73
C VAL A 208 1.15 -1.08 -15.03
N THR A 209 1.84 0.03 -15.25
CA THR A 209 2.77 0.25 -16.36
C THR A 209 4.19 0.12 -15.84
N VAL A 210 4.98 -0.72 -16.51
CA VAL A 210 6.37 -0.98 -16.10
C VAL A 210 7.32 -0.95 -17.28
N ALA A 211 8.58 -0.65 -16.98
CA ALA A 211 9.68 -0.82 -17.92
C ALA A 211 9.84 -2.30 -18.33
N PRO A 212 9.96 -2.63 -19.64
CA PRO A 212 9.82 -3.99 -20.15
C PRO A 212 10.95 -4.95 -19.75
N GLU A 213 12.13 -4.44 -19.37
CA GLU A 213 13.30 -5.26 -18.99
C GLU A 213 13.47 -5.39 -17.48
N THR A 214 13.24 -4.31 -16.72
CA THR A 214 13.51 -4.25 -15.28
C THR A 214 12.26 -4.47 -14.43
N TYR A 215 11.07 -4.32 -15.02
CA TYR A 215 9.79 -4.29 -14.32
C TYR A 215 9.69 -3.17 -13.27
N SER A 216 10.51 -2.13 -13.41
CA SER A 216 10.38 -0.89 -12.63
C SER A 216 9.04 -0.24 -12.95
N VAL A 217 8.26 0.08 -11.91
CA VAL A 217 6.95 0.73 -12.03
C VAL A 217 7.15 2.17 -12.47
N GLU A 218 6.54 2.52 -13.60
CA GLU A 218 6.47 3.89 -14.11
C GLU A 218 5.17 4.56 -13.65
N SER A 219 4.06 3.80 -13.70
CA SER A 219 2.79 4.23 -13.14
C SER A 219 1.91 3.06 -12.70
N ALA A 220 1.06 3.30 -11.72
CA ALA A 220 0.02 2.38 -11.29
C ALA A 220 -1.23 3.16 -10.89
N ASP A 221 -2.39 2.66 -11.29
CA ASP A 221 -3.68 3.04 -10.74
C ASP A 221 -4.46 1.74 -10.64
N VAL A 222 -4.53 1.17 -9.43
CA VAL A 222 -5.09 -0.15 -9.17
C VAL A 222 -6.13 -0.04 -8.08
N SER A 223 -7.32 -0.57 -8.32
CA SER A 223 -8.38 -0.67 -7.33
C SER A 223 -8.86 -2.12 -7.23
N VAL A 224 -8.90 -2.64 -6.01
CA VAL A 224 -9.36 -4.00 -5.71
C VAL A 224 -10.38 -3.99 -4.58
N GLN A 225 -11.49 -4.71 -4.77
CA GLN A 225 -12.41 -5.08 -3.69
C GLN A 225 -12.23 -6.56 -3.37
N TYR A 226 -12.02 -6.84 -2.09
CA TYR A 226 -11.77 -8.18 -1.60
C TYR A 226 -12.58 -8.52 -0.36
N MET A 227 -12.82 -9.81 -0.18
CA MET A 227 -13.45 -10.35 1.01
C MET A 227 -12.54 -11.42 1.61
N ALA A 228 -12.05 -11.18 2.82
CA ALA A 228 -11.32 -12.17 3.60
C ALA A 228 -12.30 -13.26 4.04
N VAL A 229 -12.03 -14.53 3.74
CA VAL A 229 -12.96 -15.62 4.06
C VAL A 229 -12.21 -16.86 4.49
N SER A 230 -12.70 -17.53 5.53
CA SER A 230 -12.08 -18.78 5.99
C SER A 230 -12.45 -19.95 5.05
N THR A 231 -13.67 -19.93 4.52
CA THR A 231 -14.27 -20.95 3.66
C THR A 231 -15.22 -20.35 2.61
N TYR A 232 -15.50 -21.11 1.54
CA TYR A 232 -16.52 -20.74 0.54
C TYR A 232 -17.93 -20.58 1.13
N LEU A 233 -18.19 -21.30 2.22
CA LEU A 233 -19.45 -21.20 2.93
C LEU A 233 -19.59 -19.82 3.60
N ASP A 234 -18.51 -19.28 4.16
CA ASP A 234 -18.50 -17.94 4.76
C ASP A 234 -18.77 -16.86 3.70
N TYR A 235 -18.18 -17.02 2.50
CA TYR A 235 -18.50 -16.18 1.33
C TYR A 235 -19.99 -16.24 0.95
N LEU A 236 -20.58 -17.45 0.89
CA LEU A 236 -22.00 -17.60 0.53
C LEU A 236 -22.96 -17.03 1.57
N TRP A 237 -22.58 -17.05 2.85
CA TRP A 237 -23.38 -16.45 3.91
C TRP A 237 -23.23 -14.95 4.00
N GLY A 238 -22.21 -14.36 3.35
CA GLY A 238 -21.97 -12.91 3.34
C GLY A 238 -21.78 -12.34 4.75
N THR A 239 -21.15 -13.11 5.64
CA THR A 239 -20.90 -12.69 7.03
C THR A 239 -19.69 -11.78 7.15
N GLU A 240 -18.81 -11.82 6.15
CA GLU A 240 -17.56 -11.08 6.12
C GLU A 240 -17.75 -9.74 5.40
N GLU A 241 -17.02 -8.74 5.87
CA GLU A 241 -17.02 -7.39 5.32
C GLU A 241 -16.22 -7.35 4.01
N VAL A 242 -16.74 -6.58 3.04
CA VAL A 242 -16.02 -6.29 1.80
C VAL A 242 -15.13 -5.10 2.08
N GLN A 243 -13.84 -5.27 1.79
CA GLN A 243 -12.83 -4.22 1.89
C GLN A 243 -12.40 -3.82 0.49
N SER A 244 -11.95 -2.58 0.36
CA SER A 244 -11.46 -1.98 -0.88
C SER A 244 -10.11 -1.34 -0.63
N ILE A 245 -9.21 -1.51 -1.59
CA ILE A 245 -7.91 -0.85 -1.59
C ILE A 245 -7.73 -0.19 -2.95
N GLN A 246 -7.34 1.08 -2.93
CA GLN A 246 -6.87 1.79 -4.11
C GLN A 246 -5.39 2.14 -3.91
N THR A 247 -4.59 1.93 -4.95
CA THR A 247 -3.18 2.32 -4.95
C THR A 247 -2.87 3.07 -6.22
N THR A 248 -2.27 4.25 -6.08
CA THR A 248 -1.76 5.05 -7.18
C THR A 248 -0.27 5.27 -7.02
N ILE A 249 0.45 5.23 -8.13
CA ILE A 249 1.89 5.47 -8.22
C ILE A 249 2.11 6.21 -9.55
N ASP A 250 2.89 7.28 -9.54
CA ASP A 250 3.30 7.98 -10.75
C ASP A 250 4.76 8.42 -10.60
N VAL A 251 5.59 8.03 -11.56
CA VAL A 251 6.99 8.46 -11.66
C VAL A 251 7.10 9.39 -12.86
N ALA A 252 7.36 10.66 -12.58
CA ALA A 252 7.51 11.68 -13.61
C ALA A 252 8.98 11.95 -13.94
N ASP A 253 9.22 12.22 -15.23
CA ASP A 253 10.48 12.74 -15.75
C ASP A 253 10.68 14.22 -15.34
N ASP A 254 11.93 14.68 -15.36
CA ASP A 254 12.32 16.09 -15.14
C ASP A 254 11.86 16.66 -13.78
N PRO A 255 12.36 16.13 -12.65
CA PRO A 255 11.99 16.59 -11.31
C PRO A 255 12.39 18.04 -11.05
N THR A 256 11.50 18.80 -10.42
CA THR A 256 11.78 20.16 -9.95
C THR A 256 11.35 20.30 -8.50
N VAL A 257 12.23 20.79 -7.64
CA VAL A 257 11.91 21.08 -6.24
C VAL A 257 11.51 22.55 -6.10
N THR A 258 10.43 22.81 -5.36
CA THR A 258 10.08 24.16 -4.91
C THR A 258 10.30 24.24 -3.41
N GLU A 259 11.07 25.22 -2.97
CA GLU A 259 11.30 25.45 -1.54
C GLU A 259 9.97 25.73 -0.80
N PRO A 260 9.63 24.97 0.25
CA PRO A 260 8.43 25.23 1.04
C PRO A 260 8.52 26.52 1.87
N GLU A 261 7.41 27.24 2.02
CA GLU A 261 7.36 28.52 2.76
C GLU A 261 7.82 28.40 4.23
N TRP A 262 7.62 27.24 4.86
CA TRP A 262 8.02 27.00 6.25
C TRP A 262 9.54 26.92 6.46
N VAL A 263 10.32 26.75 5.39
CA VAL A 263 11.80 26.75 5.47
C VAL A 263 12.32 28.15 5.81
N ASP A 264 11.70 29.19 5.27
CA ASP A 264 12.04 30.58 5.61
C ASP A 264 11.74 30.87 7.09
N GLU A 265 10.66 30.30 7.65
CA GLU A 265 10.34 30.42 9.08
C GLU A 265 11.49 29.87 9.94
N ILE A 266 12.05 28.71 9.56
CA ILE A 266 13.20 28.12 10.27
C ILE A 266 14.44 29.02 10.20
N ARG A 267 14.75 29.55 9.01
CA ARG A 267 15.94 30.38 8.79
C ARG A 267 15.87 31.70 9.55
N ASP A 268 14.67 32.26 9.73
CA ASP A 268 14.44 33.49 10.49
C ASP A 268 14.61 33.30 12.01
N GLU A 269 14.51 32.07 12.53
CA GLU A 269 14.67 31.75 13.95
C GLU A 269 16.11 31.44 14.40
N GLN A 270 17.05 31.31 13.45
CA GLN A 270 18.49 31.14 13.71
C GLN A 270 19.21 32.48 14.01
#